data_AF-A0A117RXS1-F1
#
_entry.id   AF-A0A117RXS1-F1
#
_cell.length_a   1.000
_cell.length_b   1.000
_cell.length_c   1.000
_cell.angle_alpha   90.00
_cell.angle_beta   90.00
_cell.angle_gamma   90.00
#
_symmetry.space_group_name_H-M   'P 1'
#
loop_
_entity.id
_entity.type
_entity.pdbx_description
1 polymer ?
#
loop_
_entity_poly.entity_id
_entity_poly.type
_entity_poly.pdbx_seq_one_letter_code
_entity_poly.pdbx_strand_id
1 'polypeptide(L)'
;MPGRGRAGHHSDQPYWAARVAELGIGAAHIGPAPTFDSLSAALTTALAPETRARARPVAGTIRTDGATVAAKLRLDAVGRGRPPVSA
;
A
#
# COMPACT_ATOMS: atom_id res chain seq x y z
N MET A 1 -23.00 26.75 -13.34
CA MET A 1 -21.63 27.07 -12.87
C MET A 1 -21.31 26.20 -11.65
N PRO A 2 -20.08 25.68 -11.54
CA PRO A 2 -19.66 24.32 -11.88
C PRO A 2 -19.91 23.28 -10.78
N GLY A 3 -20.14 22.03 -11.22
CA GLY A 3 -20.45 20.89 -10.37
C GLY A 3 -19.28 20.49 -9.47
N ARG A 4 -19.59 20.17 -8.21
CA ARG A 4 -18.68 19.62 -7.22
C ARG A 4 -18.19 18.24 -7.69
N GLY A 5 -17.08 18.19 -8.41
CA GLY A 5 -16.33 16.97 -8.64
C GLY A 5 -15.82 16.47 -7.30
N ARG A 6 -16.47 15.47 -6.70
CA ARG A 6 -15.90 14.73 -5.59
C ARG A 6 -14.58 14.14 -6.09
N ALA A 7 -13.46 14.62 -5.55
CA ALA A 7 -12.16 14.01 -5.75
C ALA A 7 -12.21 12.59 -5.17
N GLY A 8 -12.54 11.61 -6.01
CA GLY A 8 -12.79 10.24 -5.59
C GLY A 8 -11.47 9.49 -5.39
N HIS A 9 -10.77 9.74 -4.28
CA HIS A 9 -9.89 8.69 -3.76
C HIS A 9 -10.80 7.57 -3.25
N HIS A 10 -10.64 6.39 -3.81
CA HIS A 10 -11.49 5.26 -3.48
C HIS A 10 -10.82 4.40 -2.40
N SER A 11 -11.59 4.00 -1.40
CA SER A 11 -11.18 3.02 -0.38
C SER A 11 -9.90 3.41 0.39
N ASP A 12 -8.90 2.54 0.38
CA ASP A 12 -7.66 2.66 1.16
C ASP A 12 -6.57 3.50 0.47
N GLN A 13 -6.85 4.06 -0.70
CA GLN A 13 -5.89 4.87 -1.46
C GLN A 13 -5.28 6.03 -0.65
N PRO A 14 -6.03 6.84 0.13
CA PRO A 14 -5.43 7.92 0.90
C PRO A 14 -4.44 7.43 1.96
N TYR A 15 -4.75 6.30 2.60
CA TYR A 15 -3.87 5.68 3.59
C TYR A 15 -2.57 5.21 2.95
N TRP A 16 -2.64 4.47 1.84
CA TRP A 16 -1.44 3.97 1.18
C TRP A 16 -0.61 5.09 0.53
N ALA A 17 -1.24 6.13 -0.01
CA ALA A 17 -0.53 7.31 -0.49
C ALA A 17 0.28 7.97 0.65
N ALA A 18 -0.32 8.15 1.83
CA ALA A 18 0.39 8.66 3.00
C ALA A 18 1.55 7.74 3.40
N ARG A 19 1.35 6.41 3.43
CA ARG A 19 2.43 5.45 3.74
C ARG A 19 3.61 5.52 2.77
N VAL A 20 3.35 5.72 1.46
CA VAL A 20 4.41 5.91 0.46
C VAL A 20 5.24 7.17 0.74
N ALA A 21 4.59 8.27 1.10
CA ALA A 21 5.27 9.51 1.44
C ALA A 21 6.04 9.40 2.78
N GLU A 22 5.41 8.81 3.81
CA GLU A 22 6.03 8.61 5.14
C GLU A 22 7.27 7.72 5.08
N LEU A 23 7.28 6.70 4.21
CA LEU A 23 8.45 5.85 3.99
C LEU A 23 9.53 6.54 3.13
N GLY A 24 9.20 7.67 2.49
CA GLY A 24 10.09 8.39 1.58
C GLY A 24 10.39 7.62 0.30
N ILE A 25 9.45 6.78 -0.15
CA ILE A 25 9.60 5.93 -1.34
C ILE A 25 8.80 6.43 -2.54
N GLY A 26 8.20 7.62 -2.43
CA GLY A 26 7.44 8.28 -3.48
C GLY A 26 6.78 9.56 -2.96
N ALA A 27 5.79 10.05 -3.70
CA ALA A 27 5.01 11.22 -3.34
C ALA A 27 3.53 10.86 -3.17
N ALA A 28 2.88 11.47 -2.18
CA ALA A 28 1.43 11.41 -2.03
C ALA A 28 0.80 12.60 -2.76
N HIS A 29 0.01 12.33 -3.79
CA HIS A 29 -0.84 13.35 -4.41
C HIS A 29 -2.27 13.17 -3.92
N ILE A 30 -2.57 13.76 -2.75
CA ILE A 30 -3.90 13.70 -2.14
C ILE A 30 -4.57 15.05 -2.37
N GLY A 31 -5.41 15.12 -3.40
CA GLY A 31 -6.12 16.33 -3.77
C GLY A 31 -7.18 16.10 -4.85
N PRO A 32 -7.72 17.16 -5.45
CA PRO A 32 -8.53 17.05 -6.66
C PRO A 32 -7.72 16.45 -7.82
N ALA A 33 -8.37 16.26 -8.98
CA ALA A 33 -7.68 15.79 -10.18
C ALA A 33 -6.38 16.58 -10.41
N PRO A 34 -5.25 15.90 -10.70
CA PRO A 34 -3.95 16.55 -10.78
C PRO A 34 -3.92 17.64 -11.86
N THR A 35 -3.19 18.72 -11.58
CA THR A 35 -2.80 19.71 -12.57
C THR A 35 -1.42 19.34 -13.12
N PHE A 36 -1.01 19.96 -14.22
CA PHE A 36 0.34 19.78 -14.75
C PHE A 36 1.41 20.09 -13.69
N ASP A 37 1.27 21.20 -12.98
CA ASP A 37 2.25 21.62 -11.97
C ASP A 37 2.27 20.68 -10.77
N SER A 38 1.10 20.30 -10.25
CA SER A 38 1.04 19.44 -9.07
C SER A 38 1.53 18.02 -9.36
N LEU A 39 1.29 17.52 -10.57
CA LEU A 39 1.83 16.23 -11.02
C LEU A 39 3.34 16.32 -11.29
N SER A 40 3.81 17.40 -11.92
CA SER A 40 5.25 17.59 -12.18
C SER A 40 6.06 17.69 -10.89
N ALA A 41 5.53 18.37 -9.87
CA ALA A 41 6.13 18.42 -8.54
C ALA A 41 6.19 17.02 -7.89
N ALA A 42 5.10 16.26 -7.93
CA ALA A 42 5.07 14.90 -7.41
C ALA A 42 6.06 13.96 -8.14
N LEU A 43 6.16 14.08 -9.47
CA LEU A 43 7.12 13.33 -10.29
C LEU A 43 8.57 13.71 -9.97
N THR A 44 8.86 14.98 -9.74
CA THR A 44 10.19 15.43 -9.33
C THR A 44 10.64 14.72 -8.04
N THR A 45 9.75 14.66 -7.05
CA THR A 45 10.01 13.91 -5.81
C THR A 45 10.14 12.41 -6.06
N ALA A 46 9.24 11.81 -6.84
CA ALA A 46 9.24 10.37 -7.08
C ALA A 46 10.46 9.89 -7.87
N LEU A 47 10.98 10.71 -8.79
CA LEU A 47 12.12 10.40 -9.65
C LEU A 47 13.49 10.79 -9.04
N ALA A 48 13.50 11.44 -7.88
CA ALA A 48 14.73 11.83 -7.20
C ALA A 48 15.61 10.59 -6.87
N PRO A 49 16.94 10.65 -7.06
CA PRO A 49 17.86 9.56 -6.72
C PRO A 49 17.73 9.10 -5.26
N GLU A 50 17.44 10.01 -4.34
CA GLU A 50 17.23 9.77 -2.92
C GLU A 50 16.00 8.87 -2.71
N THR A 51 14.88 9.18 -3.38
CA THR A 51 13.66 8.37 -3.34
C THR A 51 13.94 6.94 -3.79
N ARG A 52 14.72 6.77 -4.89
CA ARG A 52 15.15 5.44 -5.35
C ARG A 52 16.05 4.73 -4.35
N ALA A 53 16.99 5.45 -3.74
CA ALA A 53 17.89 4.91 -2.73
C ALA A 53 17.14 4.45 -1.47
N ARG A 54 16.02 5.10 -1.12
CA ARG A 54 15.12 4.71 -0.03
C ARG A 54 14.18 3.56 -0.41
N ALA A 55 13.65 3.56 -1.63
CA ALA A 55 12.70 2.54 -2.09
C ALA A 55 13.32 1.14 -2.15
N ARG A 56 14.59 1.02 -2.57
CA ARG A 56 15.30 -0.26 -2.69
C ARG A 56 15.38 -1.07 -1.39
N PRO A 57 15.91 -0.55 -0.27
CA PRO A 57 15.95 -1.29 0.98
C PRO A 57 14.56 -1.58 1.53
N VAL A 58 13.61 -0.63 1.41
CA VAL A 58 12.22 -0.86 1.85
C VAL A 58 11.61 -2.05 1.12
N ALA A 59 11.79 -2.15 -0.20
CA ALA A 59 11.33 -3.30 -0.97
C ALA A 59 11.88 -4.64 -0.43
N GLY A 60 13.14 -4.66 0.02
CA GLY A 60 13.76 -5.83 0.64
C GLY A 60 13.15 -6.26 1.98
N THR A 61 12.37 -5.39 2.64
CA THR A 61 11.70 -5.70 3.92
C THR A 61 10.28 -6.24 3.74
N ILE A 62 9.71 -6.17 2.53
CA ILE A 62 8.33 -6.59 2.29
C ILE A 62 8.30 -8.11 2.08
N ARG A 63 7.62 -8.81 3.00
CA ARG A 63 7.40 -10.25 2.89
C ARG A 63 6.50 -10.60 1.70
N THR A 64 6.77 -11.74 1.06
CA THR A 64 6.02 -12.23 -0.11
C THR A 64 5.28 -13.56 0.15
N ASP A 65 5.46 -14.15 1.33
CA ASP A 65 4.94 -15.47 1.71
C ASP A 65 3.59 -15.41 2.45
N GLY A 66 2.87 -14.28 2.36
CA GLY A 66 1.67 -14.02 3.14
C GLY A 66 0.58 -15.08 2.95
N ALA A 67 0.35 -15.53 1.71
CA ALA A 67 -0.63 -16.57 1.41
C ALA A 67 -0.27 -17.92 2.05
N THR A 68 1.02 -18.30 2.04
CA THR A 68 1.50 -19.52 2.69
C THR A 68 1.30 -19.46 4.20
N VAL A 69 1.61 -18.32 4.83
CA VAL A 69 1.37 -18.14 6.27
C VAL A 69 -0.11 -18.18 6.61
N ALA A 70 -0.97 -17.54 5.81
CA ALA A 70 -2.42 -17.60 6.00
C ALA A 70 -2.95 -19.04 5.90
N ALA A 71 -2.43 -19.84 4.96
CA ALA A 71 -2.82 -21.25 4.82
C ALA A 71 -2.42 -22.09 6.04
N LYS A 72 -1.20 -21.93 6.56
CA LYS A 72 -0.75 -22.62 7.79
C LYS A 72 -1.64 -22.27 8.98
N LEU A 73 -1.89 -20.98 9.20
CA LEU A 73 -2.78 -20.51 10.27
C LEU A 73 -4.19 -21.10 10.14
N ARG A 74 -4.71 -21.20 8.91
CA ARG A 74 -6.02 -21.79 8.64
C ARG A 74 -6.07 -23.28 8.99
N LEU A 75 -5.06 -24.06 8.59
CA LEU A 75 -4.98 -25.50 8.88
C LEU A 75 -4.87 -25.75 10.38
N ASP A 76 -4.01 -24.99 11.07
CA ASP A 76 -3.84 -25.09 12.52
C ASP A 76 -5.15 -24.79 13.26
N ALA A 77 -5.91 -23.79 12.80
CA ALA A 77 -7.20 -23.45 13.38
C ALA A 77 -8.25 -24.57 13.17
N VAL A 78 -8.25 -25.25 12.03
CA VAL A 78 -9.14 -26.42 11.78
C VAL A 78 -8.73 -27.61 12.64
N GLY A 79 -7.43 -27.89 12.74
CA GLY A 79 -6.90 -29.02 13.52
C GLY A 79 -7.26 -28.94 15.00
N ARG A 80 -7.26 -27.73 15.59
CA ARG A 80 -7.70 -27.50 16.97
C ARG A 80 -9.21 -27.64 17.19
N GLY A 81 -10.03 -27.52 16.14
CA GLY A 81 -11.48 -27.61 16.22
C GLY A 81 -12.07 -29.00 15.97
N ARG A 82 -11.24 -29.98 15.54
CA ARG A 82 -11.70 -31.34 15.29
C ARG A 82 -11.61 -32.17 16.57
N PRO A 83 -12.73 -32.64 17.17
CA PRO A 83 -12.66 -33.56 18.30
C PRO A 83 -11.92 -34.86 17.88
N PRO A 84 -11.22 -35.53 18.82
CA PRO A 84 -10.53 -36.77 18.51
C PRO A 84 -11.54 -37.79 17.98
N VAL A 85 -11.21 -38.40 16.84
CA VAL A 85 -12.02 -39.48 16.28
C VAL A 85 -11.86 -40.67 17.21
N SER A 86 -12.91 -41.03 17.94
CA SER A 86 -12.93 -42.25 18.74
C SER A 86 -12.80 -43.47 17.82
N ALA A 87 -11.91 -44.39 18.19
CA ALA A 87 -11.71 -45.68 17.54
C ALA A 87 -12.87 -46.64 17.79
#